data_AF-A0A9D4BZF5-F1
#
_entry.id   AF-A0A9D4BZF5-F1
#
_cell.length_a   1.000
_cell.length_b   1.000
_cell.length_c   1.000
_cell.angle_alpha   90.00
_cell.angle_beta   90.00
_cell.angle_gamma   90.00
#
_symmetry.space_group_name_H-M   'P 1'
#
loop_
_entity.id
_entity.type
_entity.pdbx_description
1 polymer ?
#
loop_
_entity_poly.entity_id
_entity_poly.type
_entity_poly.pdbx_seq_one_letter_code
_entity_poly.pdbx_strand_id
1 'polypeptide(L)' 'MAAIPCGCIYYSEADMATDQWQQTYGRHSGNEIYHIQLGRSMFFSPYEGKSFTEASADAHQR' A
#
# COMPACT_ATOMS: atom_id res chain seq x y z
N MET A 1 -9.78 -12.21 -16.73
CA MET A 1 -10.82 -11.18 -16.61
C MET A 1 -12.11 -11.87 -16.16
N ALA A 2 -12.19 -12.23 -14.89
CA ALA A 2 -13.39 -12.85 -14.34
C ALA A 2 -14.37 -11.72 -13.99
N ALA A 3 -15.60 -11.82 -14.49
CA ALA A 3 -16.66 -10.88 -14.17
C ALA A 3 -17.03 -11.04 -12.69
N ILE A 4 -16.66 -10.06 -11.86
CA ILE A 4 -17.16 -9.96 -10.49
C ILE A 4 -18.64 -9.53 -10.59
N PRO A 5 -19.59 -10.31 -10.06
CA PRO A 5 -21.02 -10.01 -10.17
C PRO A 5 -21.34 -8.66 -9.52
N CYS A 6 -22.26 -7.91 -10.14
CA CYS A 6 -22.68 -6.53 -9.87
C CYS A 6 -23.09 -6.15 -8.42
N GLY A 7 -22.93 -7.02 -7.42
CA GLY A 7 -23.24 -6.73 -6.02
C GLY A 7 -22.01 -6.41 -5.15
N CYS A 8 -20.79 -6.60 -5.64
CA CYS A 8 -19.57 -6.58 -4.80
C CYS A 8 -18.75 -5.28 -4.86
N ILE A 9 -19.32 -4.18 -5.37
CA ILE A 9 -18.60 -2.91 -5.64
C ILE A 9 -18.03 -2.22 -4.38
N TYR A 10 -18.27 -2.78 -3.18
CA TYR A 10 -17.80 -2.25 -1.90
C TYR A 10 -16.72 -3.09 -1.21
N TYR A 11 -16.38 -4.27 -1.71
CA TYR A 11 -15.41 -5.16 -1.06
C TYR A 11 -14.20 -5.36 -1.97
N SER A 12 -13.01 -5.11 -1.43
CA SER A 12 -11.76 -5.31 -2.14
C SER A 12 -11.58 -6.81 -2.47
N GLU A 13 -10.77 -7.15 -3.47
CA GLU A 13 -10.48 -8.56 -3.82
C GLU A 13 -9.94 -9.37 -2.62
N ALA A 14 -9.35 -8.68 -1.64
CA ALA A 14 -8.90 -9.25 -0.38
C ALA A 14 -10.03 -9.54 0.62
N ASP A 15 -11.08 -8.70 0.68
CA ASP A 15 -12.16 -8.84 1.68
C ASP A 15 -13.14 -9.98 1.33
N MET A 16 -13.19 -10.37 0.06
CA MET A 16 -14.07 -11.44 -0.45
C MET A 16 -13.41 -12.82 -0.41
N ALA A 17 -12.12 -12.89 -0.11
CA ALA A 17 -11.35 -14.13 -0.09
C ALA A 17 -11.56 -14.90 1.23
N THR A 18 -11.95 -16.18 1.16
CA THR A 18 -12.09 -17.05 2.34
C THR A 18 -10.78 -17.62 2.83
N ASP A 19 -9.81 -17.79 1.93
CA ASP A 19 -8.51 -18.37 2.24
C ASP A 19 -7.48 -17.29 2.61
N GLN A 20 -6.73 -17.53 3.69
CA GLN A 20 -5.75 -16.57 4.21
C GLN A 20 -4.71 -16.12 3.17
N TRP A 21 -4.26 -17.03 2.29
CA TRP A 21 -3.29 -16.70 1.25
C TRP A 21 -3.85 -15.75 0.19
N GLN A 22 -5.13 -15.88 -0.15
CA GLN A 22 -5.81 -15.02 -1.13
C GLN A 22 -6.03 -13.62 -0.55
N GLN A 23 -6.35 -13.52 0.74
CA GLN A 23 -6.47 -12.23 1.43
C GLN A 23 -5.12 -11.49 1.44
N THR A 24 -4.03 -12.17 1.81
CA THR A 24 -2.68 -11.60 1.81
C THR A 24 -2.27 -11.17 0.40
N TYR A 25 -2.52 -12.02 -0.60
CA TYR A 25 -2.21 -11.69 -1.98
C TYR A 25 -3.02 -10.49 -2.47
N GLY A 26 -4.34 -10.48 -2.28
CA GLY A 26 -5.21 -9.37 -2.67
C GLY A 26 -4.77 -8.05 -2.06
N ARG A 27 -4.44 -8.05 -0.76
CA ARG A 27 -4.02 -6.84 -0.04
C ARG A 27 -2.72 -6.24 -0.59
N HIS A 28 -1.75 -7.07 -0.95
CA HIS A 28 -0.45 -6.60 -1.46
C HIS A 28 -0.41 -6.44 -2.99
N SER A 29 -1.37 -7.04 -3.72
CA SER A 29 -1.47 -6.93 -5.18
C SER A 29 -1.80 -5.50 -5.65
N GLY A 30 -2.49 -4.72 -4.81
CA GLY A 30 -2.81 -3.32 -5.07
C GLY A 30 -1.71 -2.33 -4.70
N ASN A 31 -0.50 -2.79 -4.35
CA ASN A 31 0.61 -1.89 -4.05
C ASN A 31 1.12 -1.21 -5.32
N GLU A 32 1.08 0.12 -5.33
CA GLU A 32 1.56 0.95 -6.43
C GLU A 32 2.85 1.70 -6.06
N ILE A 33 3.72 1.91 -7.04
CA ILE A 33 4.95 2.67 -6.87
C ILE A 33 4.65 4.14 -7.17
N TYR A 34 4.87 5.00 -6.18
CA TYR A 34 4.69 6.45 -6.31
C TYR A 34 6.03 7.20 -6.22
N HIS A 35 6.13 8.32 -6.92
CA HIS A 35 7.28 9.22 -6.86
C HIS A 35 6.86 10.60 -6.36
N ILE A 36 7.40 11.02 -5.21
CA ILE A 36 7.05 12.27 -4.52
C ILE A 36 8.34 12.95 -4.05
N GLN A 37 8.40 14.28 -4.22
CA GLN A 37 9.52 15.08 -3.72
C GLN A 37 9.49 15.13 -2.18
N LEU A 38 10.64 14.93 -1.55
CA LEU A 38 10.79 14.83 -0.09
C LEU A 38 10.11 15.98 0.67
N GLY A 39 10.44 17.23 0.30
CA GLY A 39 9.89 18.43 0.95
C GLY A 39 8.40 18.69 0.70
N ARG A 40 7.77 17.98 -0.24
CA ARG A 40 6.33 18.07 -0.51
C ARG A 40 5.54 16.90 0.11
N SER A 41 6.23 15.86 0.58
CA SER A 41 5.59 14.69 1.19
C SER A 41 5.26 14.98 2.64
N MET A 42 4.01 14.85 3.05
CA MET A 42 3.65 14.87 4.48
C MET A 42 4.28 13.70 5.26
N PHE A 43 4.63 12.62 4.55
CA PHE A 43 5.25 11.43 5.13
C PHE A 43 6.75 11.60 5.29
N PHE A 44 7.41 12.13 4.25
CA PHE A 44 8.87 12.20 4.19
C PHE A 44 9.46 13.59 4.54
N SER A 45 8.63 14.64 4.68
CA SER A 45 9.11 15.98 5.05
C SER A 45 9.89 16.04 6.38
N PRO A 46 9.59 15.24 7.43
CA PRO A 46 10.37 15.28 8.67
C PRO A 46 11.76 14.62 8.57
N TYR A 47 12.07 13.99 7.43
CA TYR A 47 13.36 13.34 7.16
C TYR A 47 14.28 14.20 6.31
N GLU A 48 13.92 15.46 6.04
CA GLU A 48 14.83 16.41 5.41
C GLU A 48 16.11 16.56 6.25
N GLY A 49 17.26 16.24 5.64
CA GLY A 49 18.56 16.23 6.31
C GLY A 49 18.95 14.92 7.02
N LYS A 50 18.08 13.91 7.05
CA LYS A 50 18.41 12.56 7.56
C LYS A 50 18.93 11.63 6.45
N SER A 51 19.59 10.55 6.86
CA SER A 51 20.06 9.55 5.90
C SER A 51 18.90 8.77 5.28
N PHE A 52 19.06 8.35 4.03
CA PHE A 52 18.05 7.55 3.32
C PHE A 52 17.70 6.25 4.06
N THR A 53 18.70 5.62 4.68
CA THR A 53 18.54 4.38 5.43
C THR A 53 17.63 4.56 6.65
N GLU A 54 17.79 5.66 7.39
CA GLU A 54 16.94 5.97 8.54
C GLU A 54 15.51 6.32 8.10
N ALA A 55 15.38 7.13 7.05
CA ALA A 55 14.07 7.51 6.51
C ALA A 55 13.29 6.29 6.00
N SER A 56 13.97 5.35 5.34
CA SER A 56 13.34 4.15 4.79
C SER A 56 12.92 3.15 5.88
N ALA A 57 13.73 2.98 6.93
CA ALA A 57 13.42 2.06 8.03
C ALA A 57 12.23 2.57 8.87
N ASP A 58 12.24 3.86 9.23
CA ASP A 58 11.15 4.47 10.02
C ASP A 58 9.85 4.55 9.18
N ALA A 59 9.94 4.83 7.88
CA ALA A 59 8.77 4.84 7.00
C ALA A 59 8.12 3.45 6.81
N HIS A 60 8.88 2.36 6.95
CA HIS A 60 8.33 1.00 6.89
C HIS A 60 7.72 0.53 8.21
N GLN A 61 8.12 1.13 9.35
CA GLN A 61 7.63 0.78 10.68
C GLN A 61 6.37 1.57 11.11
N ARG A 62 6.09 2.69 10.46
CA ARG A 62 4.90 3.54 10.69
C ARG A 62 3.71 3.07 9.87
#